data_AF-A0AB37QVB3-F1
#
_entry.id   AF-A0AB37QVB3-F1
#
_cell.length_a   1.000
_cell.length_b   1.000
_cell.length_c   1.000
_cell.angle_alpha   90.00
_cell.angle_beta   90.00
_cell.angle_gamma   90.00
#
_symmetry.space_group_name_H-M   'P 1'
#
loop_
_entity.id
_entity.type
_entity.pdbx_description
1 polymer ?
#
loop_
_entity_poly.entity_id
_entity_poly.type
_entity_poly.pdbx_seq_one_letter_code
_entity_poly.pdbx_strand_id
1 'polypeptide(L)'
;MSSASFRFGFRVGTALRECTRAVNQKLNPANVHMAAPQCRKMPEPAMTHDECENYCSVPAIVRRKGINLHDWYEANTQEAQTKPVKKARKSRASKVPETPKKQNAEPAVKAPVMGSMDQLIA
;
A
#
# COMPACT_ATOMS: atom_id res chain seq x y z
N MET A 1 47.19 29.06 39.41
CA MET A 1 46.28 28.81 38.25
C MET A 1 45.59 27.46 38.46
N SER A 2 44.27 27.38 38.36
CA SER A 2 43.53 26.14 38.64
C SER A 2 43.76 25.11 37.51
N SER A 3 44.35 23.96 37.84
CA SER A 3 44.69 22.90 36.87
C SER A 3 43.44 22.31 36.19
N ALA A 4 42.32 22.27 36.91
CA ALA A 4 41.06 21.72 36.42
C ALA A 4 40.46 22.59 35.30
N SER A 5 40.46 23.92 35.46
CA SER A 5 39.93 24.83 34.43
C SER A 5 40.80 24.83 33.16
N PHE A 6 42.13 24.68 33.30
CA PHE A 6 43.03 24.52 32.16
C PHE A 6 42.74 23.24 31.38
N ARG A 7 42.61 22.10 32.07
CA ARG A 7 42.29 20.81 31.41
C ARG A 7 40.92 20.83 30.75
N PHE A 8 39.95 21.50 31.37
CA PHE A 8 38.62 21.70 30.79
C PHE A 8 38.71 22.54 29.50
N GLY A 9 39.35 23.71 29.57
CA GLY A 9 39.54 24.58 28.41
C GLY A 9 40.29 23.90 27.26
N PHE A 10 41.32 23.11 27.59
CA PHE A 10 42.06 22.32 26.60
C PHE A 10 41.17 21.31 25.89
N ARG A 11 40.38 20.50 26.63
CA ARG A 11 39.49 19.50 26.04
C ARG A 11 38.40 20.14 25.17
N VAL A 12 37.79 21.21 25.66
CA VAL A 12 36.75 21.96 24.91
C VAL A 12 37.35 22.57 23.65
N GLY A 13 38.52 23.20 23.75
CA GLY A 13 39.23 23.78 22.61
C GLY A 13 39.60 22.73 21.56
N THR A 14 40.08 21.56 21.97
CA THR A 14 40.39 20.45 21.04
C THR A 14 39.13 19.91 20.36
N ALA A 15 38.04 19.75 21.10
CA ALA A 15 36.78 19.26 20.54
C ALA A 15 36.21 20.24 19.52
N LEU A 16 36.17 21.54 19.86
CA LEU A 16 35.69 22.59 18.95
C LEU A 16 36.54 22.68 17.68
N ARG A 17 37.87 22.55 17.81
CA ARG A 17 38.79 22.57 16.67
C ARG A 17 38.54 21.40 15.72
N GLU A 18 38.33 20.19 16.23
CA GLU A 18 38.03 19.01 15.40
C GLU A 18 36.62 19.10 14.78
N CYS A 19 35.61 19.61 15.49
CA CYS A 19 34.29 19.88 14.89
C CYS A 19 34.40 20.88 13.74
N THR A 20 35.13 21.98 13.94
CA THR A 20 35.36 22.99 12.90
C THR A 20 36.13 22.41 11.73
N ARG A 21 37.13 21.57 12.00
CA ARG A 21 37.92 20.89 10.97
C ARG A 21 37.07 19.91 10.18
N ALA A 22 36.18 19.15 10.80
CA ALA A 22 35.30 18.19 10.12
C ALA A 22 34.28 18.91 9.21
N VAL A 23 33.70 20.01 9.68
CA VAL A 23 32.74 20.81 8.89
C VAL A 23 33.42 21.54 7.74
N ASN A 24 34.63 22.07 7.95
CA ASN A 24 35.37 22.82 6.95
C ASN A 24 36.36 21.98 6.16
N GLN A 25 36.42 20.66 6.40
CA GLN A 25 37.21 19.77 5.59
C GLN A 25 36.57 19.76 4.21
N LYS A 26 37.17 20.51 3.27
CA LYS A 26 36.96 20.25 1.86
C LYS A 26 37.29 18.78 1.69
N LEU A 27 36.28 17.98 1.34
CA LEU A 27 36.46 16.63 0.84
C LEU A 27 37.49 16.75 -0.27
N ASN A 28 38.76 16.43 0.02
CA ASN A 28 39.70 16.08 -1.01
C ASN A 28 38.99 14.94 -1.72
N PRO A 29 38.63 15.05 -3.00
CA PRO A 29 37.95 13.97 -3.68
C PRO A 29 38.95 12.81 -3.65
N ALA A 30 38.77 11.92 -2.67
CA ALA A 30 39.29 10.58 -2.76
C ALA A 30 38.88 10.14 -4.15
N ASN A 31 39.84 9.61 -4.89
CA ASN A 31 39.61 9.00 -6.20
C ASN A 31 38.70 7.78 -5.97
N VAL A 32 37.44 8.04 -5.66
CA VAL A 32 36.35 7.11 -5.75
C VAL A 32 36.20 6.98 -7.25
N HIS A 33 36.77 5.90 -7.79
CA HIS A 33 36.33 5.37 -9.07
C HIS A 33 34.82 5.12 -8.91
N MET A 34 34.02 6.15 -9.15
CA MET A 34 32.61 6.00 -9.40
C MET A 34 32.56 5.15 -10.65
N ALA A 35 32.22 3.87 -10.50
CA ALA A 35 31.86 3.03 -11.63
C ALA A 35 30.90 3.84 -12.50
N ALA A 36 31.19 3.91 -13.80
CA ALA A 36 30.46 4.75 -14.73
C ALA A 36 28.96 4.60 -14.49
N PRO A 37 28.18 5.71 -14.46
CA PRO A 37 26.75 5.62 -14.24
C PRO A 37 26.19 4.68 -15.30
N GLN A 38 25.75 3.49 -14.88
CA GLN A 38 24.99 2.62 -15.74
C GLN A 38 23.72 3.39 -16.07
N CYS A 39 23.72 4.02 -17.24
CA CYS A 39 22.55 4.65 -17.82
C CYS A 39 21.53 3.52 -18.04
N ARG A 40 20.71 3.27 -17.02
CA ARG A 40 19.55 2.40 -17.13
C ARG A 40 18.60 3.13 -18.08
N LYS A 41 18.68 2.79 -19.36
CA LYS A 41 17.70 3.27 -20.34
C LYS A 41 16.34 2.75 -19.89
N MET A 42 15.36 3.65 -19.84
CA MET A 42 13.98 3.26 -19.58
C MET A 42 13.57 2.28 -20.68
N PRO A 43 12.96 1.13 -20.35
CA PRO A 43 12.40 0.26 -21.36
C PRO A 43 11.36 1.02 -22.18
N GLU A 44 11.32 0.73 -23.47
CA GLU A 44 10.34 1.35 -24.34
C GLU A 44 8.92 0.97 -23.90
N PRO A 45 7.95 1.90 -24.02
CA PRO A 45 6.55 1.60 -23.72
C PRO A 45 6.07 0.39 -24.54
N ALA A 46 5.37 -0.54 -23.89
CA ALA A 46 4.85 -1.73 -24.54
C ALA A 46 3.80 -1.43 -25.63
N MET A 47 3.21 -0.24 -25.60
CA MET A 47 2.22 0.22 -26.56
C MET A 47 2.30 1.73 -26.74
N THR A 48 1.78 2.19 -27.87
CA THR A 48 1.65 3.62 -28.15
C THR A 48 0.51 4.25 -27.34
N HIS A 49 0.55 5.57 -27.17
CA HIS A 49 -0.49 6.31 -26.47
C HIS A 49 -1.88 6.10 -27.10
N ASP A 50 -1.96 6.18 -28.43
CA ASP A 50 -3.23 6.06 -29.15
C ASP A 50 -3.85 4.67 -29.00
N GLU A 51 -3.01 3.63 -28.93
CA GLU A 51 -3.48 2.29 -28.61
C GLU A 51 -4.07 2.26 -27.20
N CYS A 52 -3.36 2.81 -26.20
CA CYS A 52 -3.83 2.85 -24.81
C CYS A 52 -5.21 3.53 -24.69
N GLU A 53 -5.39 4.68 -25.33
CA GLU A 53 -6.67 5.41 -25.35
C GLU A 53 -7.80 4.58 -25.97
N ASN A 54 -7.51 3.82 -27.03
CA ASN A 54 -8.47 2.89 -27.61
C ASN A 54 -8.83 1.73 -26.65
N TYR A 55 -7.87 1.23 -25.86
CA TYR A 55 -8.12 0.21 -24.84
C TYR A 55 -8.99 0.73 -23.68
N CYS A 56 -8.84 2.01 -23.32
CA CYS A 56 -9.57 2.67 -22.24
C CYS A 56 -11.01 3.03 -22.65
N SER A 57 -11.20 3.50 -23.88
CA SER A 57 -12.51 3.94 -24.39
C SER A 57 -13.46 2.77 -24.67
N VAL A 58 -12.95 1.67 -25.23
CA VAL A 58 -13.77 0.51 -25.60
C VAL A 58 -13.58 -0.61 -24.57
N PRO A 59 -14.65 -1.12 -23.93
CA PRO A 59 -14.53 -2.23 -22.98
C PRO A 59 -13.92 -3.49 -23.60
N ALA A 60 -13.16 -4.25 -22.80
CA ALA A 60 -12.49 -5.47 -23.26
C ALA A 60 -13.47 -6.51 -23.82
N ILE A 61 -14.71 -6.56 -23.31
CA ILE A 61 -15.76 -7.47 -23.76
C ILE A 61 -16.11 -7.18 -25.23
N VAL A 62 -16.20 -5.91 -25.61
CA VAL A 62 -16.44 -5.50 -27.01
C VAL A 62 -15.23 -5.84 -27.87
N ARG A 63 -14.03 -5.46 -27.42
CA ARG A 63 -12.78 -5.67 -28.20
C ARG A 63 -12.42 -7.13 -28.43
N ARG A 64 -12.59 -7.99 -27.42
CA ARG A 64 -12.15 -9.40 -27.47
C ARG A 64 -13.23 -10.35 -27.98
N LYS A 65 -14.50 -10.07 -27.70
CA LYS A 65 -15.62 -10.98 -28.00
C LYS A 65 -16.56 -10.44 -29.09
N GLY A 66 -16.35 -9.20 -29.57
CA GLY A 66 -17.20 -8.60 -30.60
C GLY A 66 -18.65 -8.37 -30.15
N ILE A 67 -18.87 -8.26 -28.83
CA ILE A 67 -20.21 -8.15 -28.27
C ILE A 67 -20.72 -6.70 -28.38
N ASN A 68 -21.97 -6.53 -28.80
CA ASN A 68 -22.66 -5.26 -28.73
C ASN A 68 -23.00 -4.92 -27.26
N LEU A 69 -22.56 -3.75 -26.79
CA LEU A 69 -22.78 -3.31 -25.41
C LEU A 69 -24.25 -3.14 -25.07
N HIS A 70 -25.05 -2.70 -26.03
CA HIS A 70 -26.47 -2.45 -25.82
C HIS A 70 -27.19 -3.76 -25.51
N ASP A 71 -27.05 -4.74 -26.40
CA ASP A 71 -27.65 -6.07 -26.25
C ASP A 71 -27.12 -6.78 -24.99
N TRP A 72 -25.82 -6.63 -24.71
CA TRP A 72 -25.22 -7.16 -23.48
C TRP A 72 -25.82 -6.53 -22.23
N TYR A 73 -26.00 -5.20 -22.23
CA TYR A 73 -26.61 -4.49 -21.12
C TYR A 73 -28.06 -4.92 -20.90
N GLU A 74 -28.86 -5.01 -21.97
CA GLU A 74 -30.25 -5.46 -21.88
C GLU A 74 -30.36 -6.89 -21.35
N ALA A 75 -29.51 -7.81 -21.82
CA ALA A 75 -29.51 -9.19 -21.38
C ALA A 75 -29.05 -9.36 -19.91
N ASN A 76 -28.17 -8.51 -19.39
CA ASN A 76 -27.57 -8.68 -18.05
C ASN A 76 -28.17 -7.75 -16.98
N THR A 77 -28.86 -6.68 -17.36
CA THR A 77 -29.35 -5.67 -16.40
C THR A 77 -30.82 -5.88 -16.02
N GLN A 78 -31.57 -6.67 -16.79
CA GLN A 78 -32.98 -6.97 -16.48
C GLN A 78 -33.14 -7.79 -15.19
N GLU A 79 -32.17 -8.63 -14.82
CA GLU A 79 -32.23 -9.42 -13.58
C GLU A 79 -31.99 -8.58 -12.30
N ALA A 80 -31.38 -7.40 -12.41
CA ALA A 80 -31.08 -6.55 -11.25
C ALA A 80 -32.31 -5.80 -10.70
N GLN A 81 -33.40 -5.72 -11.47
CA GLN A 81 -34.66 -5.07 -11.07
C GLN A 81 -35.56 -5.99 -10.22
N THR A 82 -35.37 -7.31 -10.27
CA THR A 82 -36.11 -8.24 -9.42
C THR A 82 -35.40 -8.42 -8.08
N LYS A 83 -35.25 -7.32 -7.31
CA LYS A 83 -35.01 -7.50 -5.87
C LYS A 83 -36.21 -8.28 -5.33
N PRO A 84 -36.03 -9.50 -4.78
CA PRO A 84 -37.13 -10.16 -4.11
C PRO A 84 -37.61 -9.25 -2.99
N VAL A 85 -38.92 -9.02 -2.92
CA VAL A 85 -39.57 -8.28 -1.83
C VAL A 85 -38.96 -8.75 -0.52
N LYS A 86 -38.30 -7.85 0.20
CA LYS A 86 -37.75 -8.13 1.53
C LYS A 86 -38.90 -8.65 2.39
N LYS A 87 -38.96 -9.97 2.60
CA LYS A 87 -39.96 -10.58 3.47
C LYS A 87 -39.81 -9.92 4.85
N ALA A 88 -40.90 -9.39 5.39
CA ALA A 88 -40.90 -8.83 6.74
C ALA A 88 -40.38 -9.90 7.71
N ARG A 89 -39.31 -9.58 8.42
CA ARG A 89 -38.70 -10.46 9.43
C ARG A 89 -39.76 -10.72 10.50
N LYS A 90 -40.28 -11.94 10.61
CA LYS A 90 -41.14 -12.34 11.74
C LYS A 90 -40.39 -12.04 13.03
N SER A 91 -40.94 -11.16 13.86
CA SER A 91 -40.44 -10.95 15.21
C SER A 91 -40.58 -12.28 15.95
N ARG A 92 -39.44 -12.87 16.30
CA ARG A 92 -39.41 -14.07 17.13
C ARG A 92 -39.80 -13.63 18.54
N ALA A 93 -41.06 -13.83 18.91
CA ALA A 93 -41.47 -13.73 20.30
C ALA A 93 -40.64 -14.76 21.08
N SER A 94 -39.69 -14.26 21.87
CA SER A 94 -38.84 -15.06 22.73
C SER A 94 -39.69 -15.56 23.90
N LYS A 95 -40.09 -16.84 23.86
CA LYS A 95 -40.61 -17.52 25.04
C LYS A 95 -39.41 -17.71 25.97
N VAL A 96 -39.41 -17.00 27.09
CA VAL A 96 -38.42 -17.11 28.17
C VAL A 96 -38.51 -18.51 28.79
N PRO A 97 -37.37 -19.21 28.97
CA PRO A 97 -37.19 -20.08 30.13
C PRO A 97 -36.06 -19.53 31.01
N GLU A 98 -36.29 -19.64 32.31
CA GLU A 98 -35.48 -19.10 33.38
C GLU A 98 -34.03 -19.58 33.38
N THR A 99 -33.13 -18.67 33.77
CA THR A 99 -31.68 -18.88 33.92
C THR A 99 -31.35 -19.76 35.13
N PRO A 100 -30.20 -20.48 35.14
CA PRO A 100 -29.00 -19.84 35.69
C PRO A 100 -27.66 -20.14 34.97
N LYS A 101 -26.86 -19.05 34.86
CA LYS A 101 -25.38 -18.92 34.85
C LYS A 101 -24.53 -19.33 33.61
N LYS A 102 -24.00 -18.26 32.96
CA LYS A 102 -22.61 -18.03 32.44
C LYS A 102 -22.13 -18.97 31.32
N GLN A 103 -21.73 -18.54 30.11
CA GLN A 103 -20.90 -17.40 29.71
C GLN A 103 -21.13 -17.05 28.23
N ASN A 104 -20.85 -15.79 27.94
CA ASN A 104 -20.90 -15.05 26.69
C ASN A 104 -20.12 -15.71 25.51
N ALA A 105 -20.73 -15.91 24.34
CA ALA A 105 -20.05 -15.88 23.03
C ALA A 105 -21.05 -15.93 21.86
N GLU A 106 -21.03 -14.86 21.06
CA GLU A 106 -21.63 -14.67 19.75
C GLU A 106 -21.02 -15.63 18.69
N PRO A 107 -21.77 -16.15 17.70
CA PRO A 107 -21.16 -16.93 16.63
C PRO A 107 -20.41 -15.99 15.67
N ALA A 108 -19.08 -16.06 15.73
CA ALA A 108 -18.17 -15.30 14.90
C ALA A 108 -18.48 -15.49 13.39
N VAL A 109 -18.85 -14.39 12.73
CA VAL A 109 -18.80 -14.26 11.28
C VAL A 109 -17.35 -14.51 10.87
N LYS A 110 -17.09 -15.62 10.16
CA LYS A 110 -15.74 -15.95 9.69
C LYS A 110 -15.29 -14.88 8.70
N ALA A 111 -14.45 -13.96 9.16
CA ALA A 111 -13.76 -13.01 8.29
C ALA A 111 -12.82 -13.79 7.33
N PRO A 112 -12.63 -13.31 6.09
CA PRO A 112 -11.65 -13.90 5.19
C PRO A 112 -10.25 -13.79 5.81
N VAL A 113 -9.54 -14.91 5.86
CA VAL A 113 -8.17 -14.98 6.39
C VAL A 113 -7.21 -14.46 5.32
N MET A 114 -6.54 -13.35 5.62
CA MET A 114 -5.48 -12.82 4.77
C MET A 114 -4.23 -13.70 4.93
N GLY A 115 -3.67 -14.18 3.82
CA GLY A 115 -2.41 -14.95 3.81
C GLY A 115 -1.19 -14.09 4.18
N SER A 116 -0.06 -14.74 4.50
CA SER A 116 1.19 -14.04 4.84
C SER A 116 1.79 -13.33 3.62
N MET A 117 2.23 -12.08 3.81
CA MET A 117 2.97 -11.27 2.83
C MET A 117 4.28 -11.95 2.39
N ASP A 118 4.87 -12.79 3.24
CA ASP A 118 6.14 -13.46 2.94
C ASP A 118 6.02 -14.42 1.75
N GLN A 119 4.81 -14.90 1.44
CA GLN A 119 4.55 -15.75 0.28
C GLN A 119 4.49 -14.99 -1.06
N LEU A 120 4.37 -13.65 -1.01
CA LEU A 120 4.26 -12.79 -2.19
C LEU A 120 5.60 -12.18 -2.63
N ILE A 121 6.62 -12.24 -1.78
CA ILE A 121 7.91 -11.57 -2.00
C ILE A 121 8.97 -12.55 -2.57
N ALA A 122 8.60 -13.81 -2.83
CA ALA A 122 9.49 -14.85 -3.38
C ALA A 122 9.54 -14.86 -4.92
#